data_AF-A0A9X1NZE0-F1
#
_entry.id   AF-A0A9X1NZE0-F1
#
_cell.length_a   1.000
_cell.length_b   1.000
_cell.length_c   1.000
_cell.angle_alpha   90.00
_cell.angle_beta   90.00
_cell.angle_gamma   90.00
#
_symmetry.space_group_name_H-M   'P 1'
#
loop_
_entity.id
_entity.type
_entity.pdbx_description
1 polymer ?
#
loop_
_entity_poly.entity_id
_entity_poly.type
_entity_poly.pdbx_seq_one_letter_code
_entity_poly.pdbx_strand_id
1 'polypeptide(L)'
;MTGNLCPEKGKRPSRTGWLKNPKMARKGETIGGGWFVFRRGDDTRRIRPAWWPFEYGSREEAAAEARRLATLNPGYRFDVVGVADSFTIAAVARTAEAA
;
A
#
# COMPACT_ATOMS: atom_id res chain seq x y z
N MET A 1 -0.25 3.64 -16.34
CA MET A 1 -0.54 2.20 -16.18
C MET A 1 -1.31 2.04 -14.90
N THR A 2 -2.54 1.58 -15.01
CA THR A 2 -3.51 1.41 -13.92
C THR A 2 -2.97 0.41 -12.89
N GLY A 3 -2.62 0.91 -11.70
CA GLY A 3 -2.44 0.04 -10.54
C GLY A 3 -3.75 -0.68 -10.28
N ASN A 4 -3.76 -1.99 -10.50
CA ASN A 4 -4.93 -2.85 -10.37
C ASN A 4 -5.39 -2.92 -8.91
N LEU A 5 -6.39 -2.12 -8.56
CA LEU A 5 -7.04 -2.13 -7.26
C LEU A 5 -8.37 -2.91 -7.23
N CYS A 6 -8.72 -3.57 -8.34
CA CYS A 6 -9.79 -4.56 -8.36
C CYS A 6 -9.62 -5.51 -9.57
N PRO A 7 -9.47 -6.83 -9.39
CA PRO A 7 -9.62 -7.75 -10.51
C PRO A 7 -11.09 -7.76 -10.98
N GLU A 8 -11.30 -7.77 -12.30
CA GLU A 8 -12.63 -8.01 -12.88
C GLU A 8 -13.21 -9.36 -12.40
N LYS A 9 -14.53 -9.43 -12.21
CA LYS A 9 -15.23 -10.67 -11.84
C LYS A 9 -14.84 -11.80 -12.81
N GLY A 10 -14.27 -12.88 -12.28
CA GLY A 10 -13.92 -14.08 -13.06
C GLY A 10 -12.48 -14.13 -13.60
N LYS A 11 -11.70 -13.04 -13.52
CA LYS A 11 -10.26 -13.07 -13.85
C LYS A 11 -9.44 -13.25 -12.58
N ARG A 12 -8.48 -14.17 -12.59
CA ARG A 12 -7.47 -14.24 -11.53
C ARG A 12 -6.78 -12.88 -11.49
N PRO A 13 -6.62 -12.24 -10.31
CA PRO A 13 -5.81 -11.03 -10.23
C PRO A 13 -4.46 -11.38 -10.84
N SER A 14 -4.02 -10.59 -11.82
CA SER A 14 -2.62 -10.62 -12.20
C SER A 14 -1.82 -10.48 -10.91
N ARG A 15 -0.66 -11.14 -10.79
CA ARG A 15 0.31 -10.88 -9.71
C ARG A 15 0.91 -9.46 -9.80
N THR A 16 0.14 -8.48 -10.27
CA THR A 16 0.44 -7.06 -10.28
C THR A 16 0.54 -6.61 -8.83
N GLY A 17 1.78 -6.44 -8.39
CA GLY A 17 2.15 -6.21 -7.00
C GLY A 17 3.33 -7.09 -6.59
N TRP A 18 3.55 -8.23 -7.24
CA TRP A 18 4.76 -9.03 -7.06
C TRP A 18 5.85 -8.51 -8.00
N LEU A 19 6.83 -7.80 -7.45
CA LEU A 19 8.10 -7.54 -8.12
C LEU A 19 9.07 -8.70 -7.84
N LYS A 20 10.01 -8.91 -8.74
CA LYS A 20 11.12 -9.83 -8.49
C LYS A 20 12.08 -9.30 -7.41
N ASN A 21 12.12 -7.97 -7.22
CA ASN A 21 12.93 -7.30 -6.20
C ASN A 21 12.07 -6.23 -5.48
N PRO A 22 11.80 -6.37 -4.17
CA PRO A 22 10.96 -5.42 -3.42
C PRO A 22 11.61 -4.04 -3.21
N LYS A 23 12.91 -3.89 -3.49
CA LYS A 23 13.61 -2.60 -3.39
C LYS A 23 13.44 -1.71 -4.63
N MET A 24 12.87 -2.24 -5.70
CA MET A 24 12.69 -1.52 -6.95
C MET A 24 11.34 -0.81 -6.94
N ALA A 25 11.34 0.52 -7.02
CA ALA A 25 10.12 1.30 -7.15
C ALA A 25 9.40 0.97 -8.47
N ARG A 26 8.08 0.80 -8.41
CA ARG A 26 7.23 0.79 -9.60
C ARG A 26 7.26 2.17 -10.27
N LYS A 27 6.89 2.22 -11.55
CA LYS A 27 6.79 3.52 -12.26
C LYS A 27 5.76 4.41 -11.57
N GLY A 28 6.23 5.54 -11.02
CA GLY A 28 5.41 6.51 -10.28
C GLY A 28 5.23 6.19 -8.80
N GLU A 29 5.90 5.17 -8.27
CA GLU A 29 5.91 4.83 -6.84
C GLU A 29 7.07 5.55 -6.14
N THR A 30 6.80 6.10 -4.96
CA THR A 30 7.80 6.74 -4.11
C THR A 30 7.96 5.91 -2.85
N ILE A 31 8.93 4.98 -2.86
CA ILE A 31 9.25 4.16 -1.69
C ILE A 31 9.71 5.06 -0.55
N GLY A 32 9.12 4.89 0.64
CA GLY A 32 9.37 5.73 1.82
C GLY A 32 8.57 7.03 1.87
N GLY A 33 7.61 7.25 0.97
CA GLY A 33 6.73 8.43 1.00
C GLY A 33 5.69 8.44 2.13
N GLY A 34 5.38 7.29 2.73
CA GLY A 34 4.50 7.15 3.89
C GLY A 34 3.01 7.24 3.59
N TRP A 35 2.60 7.37 2.32
CA TRP A 35 1.19 7.46 1.91
C TRP A 35 0.77 6.30 1.03
N PHE A 36 -0.44 5.79 1.26
CA PHE A 36 -0.98 4.61 0.59
C PHE A 36 -2.44 4.80 0.24
N VAL A 37 -2.90 4.09 -0.80
CA VAL A 37 -4.31 4.02 -1.19
C VAL A 37 -4.78 2.58 -1.09
N PHE A 38 -5.87 2.37 -0.35
CA PHE A 38 -6.44 1.03 -0.18
C PHE A 38 -7.93 1.01 -0.49
N ARG A 39 -8.37 -0.06 -1.15
CA ARG A 39 -9.79 -0.38 -1.26
C ARG A 39 -10.31 -0.98 0.06
N ARG A 40 -11.49 -0.54 0.49
CA ARG A 40 -12.25 -1.23 1.56
C ARG A 40 -13.17 -2.30 0.98
N GLY A 41 -13.34 -3.38 1.75
CA GLY A 41 -14.36 -4.38 1.46
C GLY A 41 -15.77 -3.82 1.67
N ASP A 42 -16.66 -4.12 0.74
CA ASP A 42 -18.00 -3.52 0.66
C ASP A 42 -18.83 -3.84 1.93
N ASP A 43 -18.81 -5.09 2.39
CA ASP A 43 -19.59 -5.53 3.56
C ASP A 43 -18.81 -5.45 4.88
N THR A 44 -17.52 -5.80 4.84
CA THR A 44 -16.71 -5.93 6.06
C THR A 44 -16.13 -4.61 6.53
N ARG A 45 -16.12 -3.59 5.67
CA ARG A 45 -15.41 -2.32 5.83
C ARG A 45 -13.92 -2.49 6.17
N ARG A 46 -13.34 -3.68 6.06
CA ARG A 46 -11.92 -3.91 6.35
C ARG A 46 -11.08 -3.42 5.18
N ILE A 47 -9.89 -2.91 5.49
CA ILE A 47 -8.86 -2.65 4.47
C ILE A 47 -8.49 -4.01 3.87
N ARG A 48 -8.45 -4.08 2.53
CA ARG A 48 -7.94 -5.25 1.80
C ARG A 48 -6.49 -4.99 1.44
N PRO A 49 -5.51 -5.40 2.25
CA PRO A 49 -4.12 -5.12 1.97
C PRO A 49 -3.68 -5.85 0.70
N ALA A 50 -3.02 -5.13 -0.19
CA ALA A 50 -2.25 -5.73 -1.26
C ALA A 50 -0.94 -6.29 -0.69
N TRP A 51 -0.35 -7.29 -1.35
CA TRP A 51 0.88 -7.90 -0.85
C TRP A 51 2.03 -6.89 -0.80
N TRP A 52 2.18 -6.04 -1.83
CA TRP A 52 3.03 -4.85 -1.80
C TRP A 52 2.19 -3.61 -2.18
N PRO A 53 1.75 -2.82 -1.18
CA PRO A 53 0.99 -1.60 -1.43
C PRO A 53 1.83 -0.61 -2.22
N PHE A 54 1.19 0.19 -3.05
CA PHE A 54 1.86 1.26 -3.78
C PHE A 54 1.99 2.47 -2.86
N GLU A 55 3.18 3.03 -2.80
CA GLU A 55 3.49 4.17 -1.94
C GLU A 55 3.59 5.48 -2.74
N TYR A 56 2.99 6.53 -2.21
CA TYR A 56 2.94 7.87 -2.78
C TYR A 56 3.81 8.82 -1.95
N GLY A 57 4.39 9.83 -2.59
CA GLY A 57 5.29 10.77 -1.93
C GLY A 57 4.57 11.78 -1.05
N SER A 58 3.27 11.98 -1.28
CA SER A 58 2.46 12.95 -0.53
C SER A 58 1.01 12.50 -0.38
N ARG A 59 0.30 13.15 0.55
CA ARG A 59 -1.13 12.97 0.76
C ARG A 59 -1.92 13.36 -0.49
N GLU A 60 -1.49 14.42 -1.17
CA GLU A 60 -2.14 14.99 -2.34
C GLU A 60 -2.05 14.04 -3.53
N GLU A 61 -0.88 13.44 -3.76
CA GLU A 61 -0.68 12.40 -4.77
C GLU A 61 -1.57 11.18 -4.50
N ALA A 62 -1.60 10.70 -3.25
CA ALA A 62 -2.45 9.59 -2.85
C ALA A 62 -3.94 9.92 -3.01
N ALA A 63 -4.35 11.14 -2.69
CA ALA A 63 -5.73 11.60 -2.84
C ALA A 63 -6.15 11.71 -4.32
N ALA A 64 -5.26 12.21 -5.18
CA ALA A 64 -5.51 12.26 -6.63
C ALA A 64 -5.72 10.85 -7.20
N GLU A 65 -4.90 9.90 -6.76
CA GLU A 65 -5.03 8.51 -7.20
C GLU A 65 -6.28 7.83 -6.64
N ALA A 66 -6.61 8.04 -5.37
CA ALA A 66 -7.84 7.52 -4.77
C ALA A 66 -9.08 8.01 -5.53
N ARG A 67 -9.11 9.29 -5.92
CA ARG A 67 -10.17 9.86 -6.78
C ARG A 67 -10.21 9.18 -8.15
N ARG A 68 -9.05 9.02 -8.81
CA ARG A 68 -8.96 8.33 -10.11
C ARG A 68 -9.53 6.92 -10.03
N LEU A 69 -9.20 6.18 -8.98
CA LEU A 69 -9.65 4.80 -8.76
C LEU A 69 -11.14 4.71 -8.44
N ALA A 70 -11.67 5.64 -7.65
CA ALA A 70 -13.10 5.75 -7.37
C ALA A 70 -13.91 6.01 -8.65
N THR A 71 -13.43 6.91 -9.52
CA THR A 71 -14.05 7.16 -10.83
C THR A 71 -14.03 5.90 -11.72
N LEU A 72 -12.93 5.15 -11.71
CA LEU A 72 -12.81 3.93 -12.51
C LEU A 72 -13.62 2.75 -11.96
N ASN A 73 -13.96 2.75 -10.67
CA ASN A 73 -14.68 1.66 -10.04
C ASN A 73 -15.83 2.20 -9.15
N PRO A 74 -16.95 2.65 -9.77
CA PRO A 74 -18.10 3.14 -9.04
C PRO A 74 -18.62 2.10 -8.03
N GLY A 75 -19.00 2.56 -6.84
CA GLY A 75 -19.52 1.69 -5.76
C GLY A 75 -18.44 1.15 -4.82
N TYR A 76 -17.16 1.25 -5.16
CA TYR A 76 -16.08 0.90 -4.23
C TYR A 76 -15.52 2.10 -3.50
N ARG A 77 -15.19 1.88 -2.22
CA ARG A 77 -14.56 2.89 -1.36
C ARG A 77 -13.04 2.75 -1.36
N PHE A 78 -12.36 3.86 -1.58
CA PHE A 78 -10.91 3.99 -1.50
C PHE A 78 -10.54 4.95 -0.38
N ASP A 79 -9.71 4.50 0.56
CA ASP A 79 -9.21 5.31 1.66
C ASP A 79 -7.74 5.67 1.38
N VAL A 80 -7.38 6.92 1.70
CA VAL A 80 -5.99 7.38 1.78
C VAL A 80 -5.51 7.17 3.20
N VAL A 81 -4.41 6.43 3.36
CA VAL A 81 -3.80 6.12 4.64
C VAL A 81 -2.39 6.71 4.65
N GLY A 82 -2.01 7.38 5.73
CA GLY A 82 -0.69 7.96 5.92
C GLY A 82 -0.06 7.46 7.22
N VAL A 83 1.25 7.31 7.23
CA VAL A 83 2.02 7.08 8.46
C VAL A 83 2.06 8.39 9.24
N ALA A 84 1.48 8.39 10.44
CA ALA A 84 1.55 9.51 11.37
C ALA A 84 2.79 9.41 12.26
N ASP A 85 3.06 8.21 12.77
CA ASP A 85 4.15 7.94 13.70
C ASP A 85 4.88 6.64 13.34
N SER A 86 6.17 6.56 13.66
CA SER A 86 6.99 5.36 13.49
C SER A 86 7.93 5.17 14.67
N PHE A 87 7.95 3.97 15.22
CA PHE A 87 8.75 3.63 16.40
C PHE A 87 9.60 2.40 16.12
N THR A 88 10.87 2.48 16.49
CA THR A 88 11.82 1.37 16.43
C THR A 88 12.48 1.24 17.79
N ILE A 89 12.53 0.03 18.36
CA ILE A 89 13.25 -0.25 19.59
C ILE A 89 14.56 -0.96 19.22
N ALA A 90 15.68 -0.45 19.71
CA ALA A 90 16.98 -1.11 19.54
C ALA A 90 17.00 -2.44 20.29
N ALA A 91 17.59 -3.48 19.69
CA ALA A 91 17.82 -4.73 20.39
C ALA A 91 18.80 -4.50 21.54
N VAL A 92 18.43 -4.87 22.76
CA VAL A 92 19.34 -4.84 23.92
C VAL A 92 20.37 -5.95 23.72
N ALA A 93 21.60 -5.57 23.37
CA ALA A 93 22.73 -6.50 23.36
C ALA A 93 23.01 -6.92 24.80
N ARG A 94 22.67 -8.16 25.17
CA ARG A 94 23.17 -8.75 26.41
C ARG A 94 24.66 -9.03 26.22
N THR A 95 25.53 -8.19 26.77
CA THR A 95 26.92 -8.56 26.98
C THR A 95 26.95 -9.63 28.06
N ALA A 96 27.26 -10.86 27.67
CA ALA A 96 27.66 -11.89 28.63
C ALA A 96 29.02 -11.46 29.18
N GLU A 97 29.03 -10.88 30.37
CA GLU A 97 30.22 -10.68 31.16
C GLU A 97 30.65 -12.08 31.64
N ALA A 98 31.72 -12.60 31.03
CA ALA A 98 32.32 -13.86 31.43
C ALA A 98 33.21 -13.61 32.65
N ALA A 99 32.81 -14.28 33.73
CA ALA A 99 33.51 -14.67 34.97
C ALA A 99 34.99 -14.32 35.15
#